data_AF-A0A1I4AKR1-F1
#
_entry.id   AF-A0A1I4AKR1-F1
#
_cell.length_a   1.000
_cell.length_b   1.000
_cell.length_c   1.000
_cell.angle_alpha   90.00
_cell.angle_beta   90.00
_cell.angle_gamma   90.00
#
_symmetry.space_group_name_H-M   'P 1'
#
loop_
_entity.id
_entity.type
_entity.pdbx_description
1 polymer ?
#
loop_
_entity_poly.entity_id
_entity_poly.type
_entity_poly.pdbx_seq_one_letter_code
_entity_poly.pdbx_strand_id
1 'polypeptide(L)'
;MQMQMKTISLLLTVVCLLAACGQKEQAGGESTPAFPELTDPYRAEKAIENGDVVNLHSRIANWERWEQFMKNVAQQTPDQVRITSYTIEGDPTFEELVYDGQKVVFTYDDSMDKYGGKDKGRQTTTCEGIAIASKSKGKNEYILKGCDKEFGQYFELSN
;
A
#
# COMPACT_ATOMS: atom_id res chain seq x y z
N MET A 1 69.00 -43.88 -0.11
CA MET A 1 69.03 -43.41 1.29
C MET A 1 67.62 -42.88 1.61
N GLN A 2 66.63 -43.74 1.80
CA GLN A 2 66.10 -44.25 3.09
C GLN A 2 65.94 -43.17 4.19
N MET A 3 64.67 -42.81 4.43
CA MET A 3 63.94 -42.49 5.68
C MET A 3 64.55 -41.47 6.66
N GLN A 4 63.80 -40.54 7.27
CA GLN A 4 62.92 -40.85 8.42
C GLN A 4 61.83 -39.78 8.62
N MET A 5 60.63 -40.31 8.82
CA MET A 5 59.43 -39.65 9.32
C MET A 5 59.61 -39.46 10.84
N LYS A 6 59.34 -38.27 11.38
CA LYS A 6 59.14 -38.08 12.83
C LYS A 6 57.74 -37.57 13.09
N THR A 7 56.93 -38.48 13.59
CA THR A 7 55.64 -38.25 14.25
C THR A 7 55.86 -37.51 15.57
N ILE A 8 55.16 -36.40 15.78
CA ILE A 8 54.84 -35.91 17.13
C ILE A 8 53.35 -35.59 17.13
N SER A 9 52.65 -36.34 17.97
CA SER A 9 51.21 -36.29 18.16
C SER A 9 50.88 -35.48 19.41
N LEU A 10 49.79 -34.71 19.29
CA LEU A 10 48.82 -34.34 20.30
C LEU A 10 49.19 -33.31 21.40
N LEU A 11 48.66 -32.10 21.26
CA LEU A 11 47.91 -31.51 22.38
C LEU A 11 46.55 -31.03 21.88
N LEU A 12 45.53 -31.56 22.53
CA LEU A 12 44.11 -31.30 22.34
C LEU A 12 43.76 -29.99 23.08
N THR A 13 43.35 -28.94 22.37
CA THR A 13 42.46 -27.92 22.96
C THR A 13 41.18 -27.88 22.16
N VAL A 14 40.21 -28.61 22.69
CA VAL A 14 38.80 -28.46 22.37
C VAL A 14 38.37 -27.07 22.85
N VAL A 15 37.92 -26.21 21.94
CA VAL A 15 36.95 -25.16 22.27
C VAL A 15 35.73 -25.44 21.41
N CYS A 16 34.74 -26.05 22.04
CA CYS A 16 33.40 -26.23 21.49
C CYS A 16 32.69 -24.88 21.36
N LEU A 17 32.08 -24.71 20.19
CA LEU A 17 30.72 -24.19 19.95
C LEU A 17 30.36 -22.84 20.59
N LEU A 18 30.18 -21.84 19.74
CA LEU A 18 28.82 -21.33 19.51
C LEU A 18 28.64 -21.07 18.01
N ALA A 19 27.62 -21.73 17.45
CA ALA A 19 27.05 -21.37 16.17
C ALA A 19 26.60 -19.91 16.24
N ALA A 20 27.22 -19.03 15.45
CA ALA A 20 26.60 -17.77 15.12
C ALA A 20 25.50 -18.07 14.09
N CYS A 21 24.26 -18.04 14.58
CA CYS A 21 23.04 -18.14 13.79
C CYS A 21 23.12 -17.28 12.52
N GLY A 22 22.49 -17.80 11.46
CA GLY A 22 22.31 -17.13 10.19
C GLY A 22 21.90 -15.67 10.36
N GLN A 23 22.38 -14.84 9.44
CA GLN A 23 21.90 -13.48 9.33
C GLN A 23 20.40 -13.57 9.10
N LYS A 24 19.68 -13.09 10.14
CA LYS A 24 18.25 -12.82 10.15
C LYS A 24 17.83 -12.37 8.76
N GLU A 25 16.79 -13.01 8.24
CA GLU A 25 15.83 -12.32 7.38
C GLU A 25 15.54 -10.98 8.07
N GLN A 26 16.08 -9.91 7.51
CA GLN A 26 15.58 -8.59 7.81
C GLN A 26 14.24 -8.50 7.10
N ALA A 27 13.20 -9.00 7.77
CA ALA A 27 11.87 -8.44 7.68
C ALA A 27 11.92 -7.02 8.30
N GLY A 28 12.70 -6.15 7.66
CA GLY A 28 12.55 -4.71 7.81
C GLY A 28 11.46 -4.33 6.83
N GLY A 29 10.22 -4.42 7.30
CA GLY A 29 9.11 -3.76 6.60
C GLY A 29 9.49 -2.31 6.47
N GLU A 30 9.82 -1.91 5.25
CA GLU A 30 9.95 -0.52 4.86
C GLU A 30 8.61 0.13 5.19
N SER A 31 8.56 0.90 6.28
CA SER A 31 7.32 1.52 6.71
C SER A 31 6.94 2.53 5.64
N THR A 32 5.97 2.16 4.80
CA THR A 32 5.34 3.09 3.87
C THR A 32 4.97 4.35 4.67
N PRO A 33 5.35 5.57 4.21
CA PRO A 33 5.11 6.79 4.98
C PRO A 33 3.65 6.88 5.38
N ALA A 34 3.31 7.26 6.61
CA ALA A 34 1.89 7.47 6.94
C ALA A 34 1.30 8.57 6.04
N PHE A 35 0.05 8.40 5.60
CA PHE A 35 -0.64 9.46 4.87
C PHE A 35 -0.74 10.74 5.72
N PRO A 36 -0.74 11.93 5.10
CA PRO A 36 -1.02 13.17 5.82
C PRO A 36 -2.34 13.11 6.60
N GLU A 37 -2.38 13.80 7.74
CA GLU A 37 -3.55 13.83 8.62
C GLU A 37 -4.76 14.48 7.95
N LEU A 38 -5.95 13.94 8.21
CA LEU A 38 -7.22 14.49 7.76
C LEU A 38 -7.73 15.51 8.79
N THR A 39 -7.92 16.76 8.36
CA THR A 39 -8.46 17.86 9.19
C THR A 39 -9.85 18.25 8.70
N ASP A 40 -10.82 18.52 9.58
CA ASP A 40 -12.14 19.04 9.17
C ASP A 40 -12.15 20.59 9.24
N PRO A 41 -12.37 21.31 8.11
CA PRO A 41 -12.73 20.81 6.78
C PRO A 41 -11.51 20.35 5.96
N TYR A 42 -11.65 19.20 5.28
CA TYR A 42 -10.63 18.68 4.36
C TYR A 42 -11.03 19.02 2.93
N ARG A 43 -10.57 20.18 2.45
CA ARG A 43 -10.97 20.72 1.14
C ARG A 43 -10.05 20.21 0.03
N ALA A 44 -10.53 20.30 -1.21
CA ALA A 44 -9.82 19.78 -2.39
C ALA A 44 -8.43 20.37 -2.54
N GLU A 45 -8.24 21.66 -2.23
CA GLU A 45 -6.93 22.31 -2.28
C GLU A 45 -5.95 21.65 -1.31
N LYS A 46 -6.40 21.33 -0.09
CA LYS A 46 -5.58 20.66 0.91
C LYS A 46 -5.26 19.22 0.52
N ALA A 47 -6.23 18.51 -0.06
CA ALA A 47 -6.03 17.17 -0.58
C ALA A 47 -4.99 17.15 -1.72
N ILE A 48 -5.06 18.12 -2.64
CA ILE A 48 -4.05 18.30 -3.71
C ILE A 48 -2.66 18.56 -3.13
N GLU A 49 -2.55 19.49 -2.17
CA GLU A 49 -1.29 19.81 -1.49
C GLU A 49 -0.69 18.61 -0.75
N ASN A 50 -1.54 17.76 -0.18
CA ASN A 50 -1.15 16.55 0.53
C ASN A 50 -0.76 15.40 -0.43
N GLY A 51 -0.90 15.59 -1.75
CA GLY A 51 -0.55 14.60 -2.76
C GLY A 51 -1.62 13.53 -3.00
N ASP A 52 -2.86 13.78 -2.54
CA ASP A 52 -3.97 12.88 -2.81
C ASP A 52 -4.34 12.93 -4.30
N VAL A 53 -4.83 11.80 -4.84
CA VAL A 53 -5.50 11.79 -6.14
C VAL A 53 -6.90 12.34 -5.90
N VAL A 54 -7.18 13.55 -6.38
CA VAL A 54 -8.44 14.23 -6.04
C VAL A 54 -9.44 14.05 -7.18
N ASN A 55 -10.63 13.54 -6.86
CA ASN A 55 -11.75 13.41 -7.78
C ASN A 55 -12.87 14.41 -7.46
N LEU A 56 -12.96 15.47 -8.27
CA LEU A 56 -14.02 16.47 -8.22
C LEU A 56 -15.01 16.24 -9.35
N HIS A 57 -15.88 15.23 -9.22
CA HIS A 57 -16.93 14.92 -10.19
C HIS A 57 -16.40 14.75 -11.62
N SER A 58 -15.43 13.85 -11.81
CA SER A 58 -14.71 13.61 -13.08
C SER A 58 -13.67 14.68 -13.48
N ARG A 59 -13.35 15.63 -12.61
CA ARG A 59 -12.12 16.42 -12.73
C ARG A 59 -11.07 15.87 -11.77
N ILE A 60 -10.02 15.27 -12.33
CA ILE A 60 -8.95 14.65 -11.53
C ILE A 60 -7.77 15.62 -11.39
N ALA A 61 -7.23 15.73 -10.17
CA ALA A 61 -5.92 16.31 -9.91
C ALA A 61 -4.94 15.24 -9.43
N ASN A 62 -3.64 15.48 -9.62
CA ASN A 62 -2.55 14.56 -9.29
C ASN A 62 -2.70 13.19 -9.99
N TRP A 63 -3.15 13.16 -11.25
CA TRP A 63 -3.35 11.91 -11.99
C TRP A 63 -2.05 11.08 -12.11
N GLU A 64 -0.92 11.75 -12.27
CA GLU A 64 0.40 11.13 -12.31
C GLU A 64 0.72 10.30 -11.06
N ARG A 65 0.15 10.66 -9.89
CA ARG A 65 0.29 9.88 -8.65
C ARG A 65 -0.39 8.53 -8.77
N TRP A 66 -1.58 8.49 -9.38
CA TRP A 66 -2.32 7.26 -9.66
C TRP A 66 -1.59 6.38 -10.68
N GLU A 67 -1.08 6.97 -11.76
CA GLU A 67 -0.31 6.24 -12.76
C GLU A 67 0.95 5.61 -12.16
N GLN A 68 1.67 6.35 -11.32
CA GLN A 68 2.85 5.86 -10.63
C GLN A 68 2.51 4.73 -9.65
N PHE A 69 1.40 4.85 -8.91
CA PHE A 69 0.93 3.77 -8.03
C PHE A 69 0.63 2.49 -8.82
N MET A 70 -0.14 2.58 -9.90
CA MET A 70 -0.47 1.41 -10.73
C MET A 70 0.77 0.78 -11.39
N LYS A 71 1.75 1.60 -11.78
CA LYS A 71 3.06 1.14 -12.28
C LYS A 71 3.83 0.37 -11.19
N ASN A 72 3.85 0.88 -9.96
CA ASN A 72 4.51 0.23 -8.83
C ASN A 72 3.82 -1.11 -8.48
N VAL A 73 2.49 -1.15 -8.48
CA VAL A 73 1.71 -2.39 -8.33
C VAL A 73 2.09 -3.42 -9.41
N ALA A 74 2.15 -3.00 -10.68
CA ALA A 74 2.54 -3.89 -11.78
C ALA A 74 3.99 -4.39 -11.68
N GLN A 75 4.86 -3.64 -11.01
CA GLN A 75 6.27 -3.99 -10.76
C GLN A 75 6.49 -4.67 -9.40
N GLN A 76 5.41 -5.00 -8.67
CA GLN A 76 5.47 -5.57 -7.32
C GLN A 76 6.31 -4.72 -6.34
N THR A 77 6.34 -3.41 -6.57
CA THR A 77 7.05 -2.44 -5.74
C THR A 77 6.07 -1.86 -4.71
N PRO A 78 6.37 -1.93 -3.40
CA PRO A 78 5.52 -1.34 -2.37
C PRO A 78 5.26 0.15 -2.64
N ASP A 79 4.01 0.57 -2.49
CA ASP A 79 3.58 1.96 -2.66
C ASP A 79 2.22 2.18 -2.00
N GLN A 80 1.80 3.42 -1.86
CA GLN A 80 0.48 3.76 -1.33
C GLN A 80 -0.15 4.96 -2.04
N VAL A 81 -1.47 5.01 -2.15
CA VAL A 81 -2.16 6.17 -2.69
C VAL A 81 -3.43 6.43 -1.88
N ARG A 82 -3.73 7.71 -1.66
CA ARG A 82 -5.04 8.14 -1.16
C ARG A 82 -5.78 8.80 -2.32
N ILE A 83 -6.97 8.33 -2.59
CA ILE A 83 -7.94 8.99 -3.45
C ILE A 83 -8.87 9.77 -2.52
N THR A 84 -9.14 11.03 -2.85
CA THR A 84 -10.13 11.85 -2.14
C THR A 84 -11.19 12.29 -3.13
N SER A 85 -12.39 11.78 -2.94
CA SER A 85 -13.55 12.13 -3.74
C SER A 85 -14.45 13.10 -2.98
N TYR A 86 -15.21 13.93 -3.69
CA TYR A 86 -16.13 14.88 -3.06
C TYR A 86 -17.56 14.56 -3.46
N THR A 87 -18.47 14.54 -2.50
CA THR A 87 -19.92 14.42 -2.74
C THR A 87 -20.46 15.63 -3.51
N ILE A 88 -21.72 15.57 -3.93
CA ILE A 88 -22.35 16.73 -4.61
C ILE A 88 -22.51 17.92 -3.66
N GLU A 89 -22.63 17.65 -2.36
CA GLU A 89 -22.66 18.62 -1.26
C GLU A 89 -21.27 19.19 -0.95
N GLY A 90 -20.21 18.51 -1.39
CA GLY A 90 -18.82 18.92 -1.24
C GLY A 90 -18.11 18.37 -0.01
N ASP A 91 -18.67 17.35 0.65
CA ASP A 91 -17.98 16.65 1.73
C ASP A 91 -17.03 15.56 1.16
N PRO A 92 -15.88 15.32 1.78
CA PRO A 92 -14.89 14.37 1.27
C PRO A 92 -15.17 12.92 1.70
N THR A 93 -14.87 11.98 0.80
CA THR A 93 -14.69 10.55 1.09
C THR A 93 -13.27 10.12 0.70
N PHE A 94 -12.74 9.12 1.41
CA PHE A 94 -11.34 8.71 1.26
C PHE A 94 -11.22 7.22 0.93
N GLU A 95 -10.40 6.93 -0.06
CA GLU A 95 -9.96 5.58 -0.40
C GLU A 95 -8.43 5.52 -0.27
N GLU A 96 -7.94 4.84 0.75
CA GLU A 96 -6.51 4.62 0.98
C GLU A 96 -6.12 3.20 0.57
N LEU A 97 -5.18 3.09 -0.37
CA LEU A 97 -4.63 1.83 -0.85
C LEU A 97 -3.16 1.77 -0.44
N VAL A 98 -2.80 0.78 0.38
CA VAL A 98 -1.40 0.51 0.76
C VAL A 98 -1.03 -0.86 0.19
N TYR A 99 -0.15 -0.86 -0.80
CA TYR A 99 0.34 -2.07 -1.45
C TYR A 99 1.71 -2.45 -0.88
N ASP A 100 1.84 -3.69 -0.42
CA ASP A 100 3.07 -4.20 0.22
C ASP A 100 4.00 -4.97 -0.74
N GLY A 101 3.71 -4.94 -2.05
CA GLY A 101 4.39 -5.76 -3.06
C GLY A 101 3.66 -7.09 -3.36
N GLN A 102 2.63 -7.43 -2.59
CA GLN A 102 1.85 -8.66 -2.78
C GLN A 102 0.34 -8.42 -2.64
N LYS A 103 -0.10 -7.77 -1.55
CA LYS A 103 -1.50 -7.51 -1.21
C LYS A 103 -1.74 -6.01 -1.05
N VAL A 104 -3.03 -5.64 -1.12
CA VAL A 104 -3.49 -4.27 -0.88
C VAL A 104 -4.25 -4.23 0.43
N VAL A 105 -3.80 -3.42 1.39
CA VAL A 105 -4.65 -2.99 2.50
C VAL A 105 -5.46 -1.81 2.01
N PHE A 106 -6.78 -1.99 1.94
CA PHE A 106 -7.73 -0.98 1.51
C PHE A 106 -8.49 -0.42 2.70
N THR A 107 -8.52 0.91 2.82
CA THR A 107 -9.35 1.61 3.79
C THR A 107 -10.28 2.58 3.09
N TYR A 108 -11.57 2.45 3.37
CA TYR A 108 -12.60 3.41 3.01
C TYR A 108 -12.97 4.22 4.24
N ASP A 109 -13.10 5.54 4.09
CA ASP A 109 -13.45 6.45 5.18
C ASP A 109 -14.36 7.57 4.67
N ASP A 110 -15.61 7.56 5.11
CA ASP A 110 -16.61 8.61 4.85
C ASP A 110 -17.03 9.31 6.16
N SER A 111 -16.19 9.25 7.20
CA SER A 111 -16.50 9.86 8.50
C SER A 111 -16.79 11.37 8.41
N MET A 112 -16.15 12.05 7.44
CA MET A 112 -16.29 13.47 7.15
C MET A 112 -17.48 13.81 6.22
N ASP A 113 -18.17 12.82 5.66
CA ASP A 113 -19.44 13.04 4.97
C ASP A 113 -20.54 13.36 6.00
N LYS A 114 -21.07 14.58 5.97
CA LYS A 114 -22.09 15.04 6.91
C LYS A 114 -23.47 14.49 6.58
N TYR A 115 -23.67 14.08 5.33
CA TYR A 115 -24.92 13.52 4.83
C TYR A 115 -24.85 12.00 4.64
N GLY A 116 -23.69 11.41 4.93
CA GLY A 116 -23.48 9.96 5.00
C GLY A 116 -24.46 9.26 5.95
N GLY A 117 -24.72 7.98 5.66
CA GLY A 117 -25.63 7.15 6.45
C GLY A 117 -25.16 6.90 7.88
N LYS A 118 -25.98 6.18 8.67
CA LYS A 118 -25.63 5.83 10.06
C LYS A 118 -24.40 4.94 10.19
N ASP A 119 -24.07 4.23 9.12
CA ASP A 119 -22.95 3.28 9.06
C ASP A 119 -21.65 3.92 8.53
N LYS A 120 -21.61 5.27 8.45
CA LYS A 120 -20.41 6.00 8.08
C LYS A 120 -19.27 5.77 9.07
N GLY A 121 -18.05 5.88 8.57
CA GLY A 121 -16.82 5.74 9.32
C GLY A 121 -15.75 5.02 8.54
N ARG A 122 -14.69 4.67 9.26
CA ARG A 122 -13.51 4.06 8.70
C ARG A 122 -13.63 2.54 8.69
N GLN A 123 -13.47 1.92 7.53
CA GLN A 123 -13.52 0.48 7.31
C GLN A 123 -12.28 0.01 6.57
N THR A 124 -11.68 -1.10 7.03
CA THR A 124 -10.45 -1.66 6.44
C THR A 124 -10.59 -3.15 6.10
N THR A 125 -10.03 -3.53 4.96
CA THR A 125 -9.95 -4.90 4.45
C THR A 125 -8.59 -5.13 3.77
N THR A 126 -8.20 -6.38 3.64
CA THR A 126 -7.09 -6.78 2.77
C THR A 126 -7.66 -7.35 1.48
N CYS A 127 -7.00 -7.09 0.36
CA CYS A 127 -7.33 -7.60 -0.97
C CYS A 127 -6.10 -8.19 -1.64
N GLU A 128 -6.31 -9.15 -2.54
CA GLU A 128 -5.25 -9.82 -3.30
C GLU A 128 -4.67 -8.95 -4.42
N GLY A 129 -5.41 -7.95 -4.91
CA GLY A 129 -4.90 -7.05 -5.94
C GLY A 129 -5.92 -6.05 -6.49
N ILE A 130 -5.51 -5.36 -7.55
CA ILE A 130 -6.28 -4.32 -8.24
C ILE A 130 -6.37 -4.68 -9.72
N ALA A 131 -7.54 -4.54 -10.32
CA ALA A 131 -7.77 -4.77 -11.74
C ALA A 131 -8.57 -3.63 -12.39
N ILE A 132 -8.44 -3.50 -13.70
CA ILE A 132 -9.33 -2.65 -14.51
C ILE A 132 -10.57 -3.48 -14.83
N ALA A 133 -11.75 -3.04 -14.38
CA ALA A 133 -13.02 -3.72 -14.60
C ALA A 133 -13.58 -3.43 -16.00
N SER A 134 -13.49 -2.18 -16.46
CA SER A 134 -13.97 -1.77 -17.78
C SER A 134 -13.21 -0.56 -18.32
N LYS A 135 -13.21 -0.43 -19.65
CA LYS A 135 -12.72 0.75 -20.38
C LYS A 135 -13.86 1.26 -21.27
N SER A 136 -14.51 2.35 -20.88
CA SER A 136 -15.59 2.95 -21.66
C SER A 136 -15.31 4.41 -21.93
N LYS A 137 -15.18 4.78 -23.21
CA LYS A 137 -15.07 6.19 -23.66
C LYS A 137 -14.09 7.05 -22.85
N GLY A 138 -12.92 6.52 -22.51
CA GLY A 138 -11.88 7.24 -21.74
C GLY A 138 -12.00 7.13 -20.21
N LYS A 139 -13.04 6.47 -19.69
CA LYS A 139 -13.14 6.14 -18.26
C LYS A 139 -12.59 4.76 -17.97
N ASN A 140 -11.71 4.67 -16.97
CA ASN A 140 -11.26 3.41 -16.39
C ASN A 140 -12.03 3.18 -15.10
N GLU A 141 -12.66 2.03 -15.01
CA GLU A 141 -13.23 1.54 -13.77
C GLU A 141 -12.20 0.61 -13.11
N TYR A 142 -11.88 0.86 -11.84
CA TYR A 142 -10.95 0.03 -11.09
C TYR A 142 -11.72 -0.78 -10.04
N ILE A 143 -11.29 -2.02 -9.86
CA ILE A 143 -11.87 -2.93 -8.88
C ILE A 143 -10.79 -3.62 -8.06
N LEU A 144 -11.02 -3.72 -6.76
CA LEU A 144 -10.23 -4.58 -5.86
C LEU A 144 -10.67 -6.04 -5.98
N LYS A 145 -9.72 -6.97 -5.93
CA LYS A 145 -9.97 -8.42 -6.10
C LYS A 145 -9.60 -9.20 -4.84
N GLY A 146 -10.35 -10.25 -4.55
CA GLY A 146 -10.06 -11.19 -3.46
C GLY A 146 -10.01 -10.51 -2.09
N CYS A 147 -10.97 -9.63 -1.80
CA CYS A 147 -11.00 -8.94 -0.52
C CYS A 147 -11.63 -9.80 0.58
N ASP A 148 -11.11 -9.70 1.80
CA ASP A 148 -11.67 -10.39 2.97
C ASP A 148 -13.08 -9.89 3.33
N LYS A 149 -13.39 -8.63 2.97
CA LYS A 149 -14.69 -7.97 3.18
C LYS A 149 -15.12 -7.21 1.93
N GLU A 150 -16.43 -7.08 1.78
CA GLU A 150 -17.09 -6.48 0.62
C GLU A 150 -17.60 -5.06 0.95
N PHE A 151 -16.76 -4.05 0.78
CA PHE A 151 -17.14 -2.62 0.81
C PHE A 151 -16.19 -1.82 -0.08
N GLY A 152 -16.68 -0.72 -0.69
CA GLY A 152 -15.84 0.21 -1.46
C GLY A 152 -14.98 -0.41 -2.56
N GLN A 153 -15.34 -1.61 -3.06
CA GLN A 153 -14.48 -2.38 -3.96
C GLN A 153 -14.37 -1.81 -5.37
N TYR A 154 -15.21 -0.84 -5.69
CA TYR A 154 -15.29 -0.18 -6.99
C TYR A 154 -15.07 1.30 -6.79
N PHE A 155 -14.16 1.87 -7.56
CA PHE A 155 -14.02 3.31 -7.67
C PHE A 155 -13.73 3.70 -9.12
N GLU A 156 -14.37 4.79 -9.55
CA GLU A 156 -14.20 5.32 -10.90
C GLU A 156 -13.14 6.42 -10.89
N LEU A 157 -12.12 6.26 -11.74
CA LEU A 157 -11.12 7.28 -11.98
C LEU A 157 -10.90 7.42 -13.49
N SER A 158 -11.19 8.59 -14.02
CA SER A 158 -11.05 8.90 -15.43
C SER A 158 -10.39 10.25 -15.62
N ASN A 159 -9.29 10.27 -16.40
CA ASN A 159 -8.65 11.48 -16.91
C ASN A 159 -9.02 11.68 -18.39
#